data_AF-A0A2V6L147-F1
#
_entry.id   AF-A0A2V6L147-F1
#
_cell.length_a   1.000
_cell.length_b   1.000
_cell.length_c   1.000
_cell.angle_alpha   90.00
_cell.angle_beta   90.00
_cell.angle_gamma   90.00
#
_symmetry.space_group_name_H-M   'P 1'
#
loop_
_entity.id
_entity.type
_entity.pdbx_description
1 polymer ?
#
loop_
_entity_poly.entity_id
_entity_poly.type
_entity_poly.pdbx_seq_one_letter_code
_entity_poly.pdbx_strand_id
1 'polypeptide(L)'
;MRGQRRPKQKKLNKMKTKILQKAFLTLTAGFAAALVTTTAHAQSLVAFEATAHQLTGVSSVCNGDVCEFVFEGRGTVNIMGSVTMTIDVVQDLSGYPCNPYTSVATFIGDTGSITISDAAGWVCPSATHSGFPGTIQGVSTVTGGTGQFSGIIGSGADQGTIAGNGNPNVHVTGIVVY
;
A
#
# COMPACT_ATOMS: atom_id res chain seq x y z
N MET A 1 -45.03 -46.94 -28.25
CA MET A 1 -44.58 -48.09 -27.44
C MET A 1 -43.08 -47.98 -27.21
N ARG A 2 -42.63 -48.24 -25.97
CA ARG A 2 -41.32 -48.78 -25.51
C ARG A 2 -40.05 -48.19 -26.18
N GLY A 3 -39.04 -47.72 -25.46
CA GLY A 3 -38.58 -48.03 -24.13
C GLY A 3 -37.07 -47.79 -24.08
N GLN A 4 -36.60 -47.38 -22.91
CA GLN A 4 -35.22 -47.13 -22.48
C GLN A 4 -34.10 -47.93 -23.18
N ARG A 5 -32.93 -47.30 -23.32
CA ARG A 5 -31.70 -47.67 -22.56
C ARG A 5 -30.56 -46.67 -22.83
N ARG A 6 -30.09 -46.00 -21.77
CA ARG A 6 -28.72 -45.49 -21.70
C ARG A 6 -27.77 -46.67 -21.49
N PRO A 7 -26.53 -46.58 -22.01
CA PRO A 7 -25.40 -46.97 -21.17
C PRO A 7 -24.35 -45.87 -21.05
N LYS A 8 -23.72 -45.93 -19.86
CA LYS A 8 -22.62 -45.12 -19.33
C LYS A 8 -21.38 -45.18 -20.22
N GLN A 9 -20.66 -44.06 -20.31
CA GLN A 9 -19.18 -43.90 -20.34
C GLN A 9 -18.91 -42.44 -20.75
N LYS A 10 -17.96 -41.68 -20.20
CA LYS A 10 -16.98 -41.84 -19.13
C LYS A 10 -16.61 -40.39 -18.72
N LYS A 11 -16.45 -40.16 -17.41
CA LYS A 11 -15.81 -38.95 -16.87
C LYS A 11 -14.46 -38.70 -17.58
N LEU A 12 -14.33 -37.59 -18.28
CA LEU A 12 -13.05 -36.91 -18.60
C LEU A 12 -13.44 -35.53 -19.13
N ASN A 13 -13.47 -34.48 -18.32
CA ASN A 13 -12.31 -33.59 -18.19
C ASN A 13 -12.44 -32.75 -16.91
N LYS A 14 -12.20 -33.37 -15.76
CA LYS A 14 -11.72 -32.67 -14.55
C LYS A 14 -10.20 -32.87 -14.47
N MET A 15 -9.46 -32.35 -15.44
CA MET A 15 -8.00 -32.37 -15.39
C MET A 15 -7.35 -31.36 -16.33
N LYS A 16 -7.76 -30.09 -16.27
CA LYS A 16 -6.95 -28.96 -16.81
C LYS A 16 -6.98 -27.72 -15.90
N THR A 17 -7.21 -27.90 -14.60
CA THR A 17 -7.31 -26.79 -13.63
C THR A 17 -6.38 -26.96 -12.43
N LYS A 18 -5.25 -27.67 -12.61
CA LYS A 18 -4.25 -27.87 -11.54
C LYS A 18 -2.81 -27.57 -11.95
N ILE A 19 -2.59 -26.99 -13.13
CA ILE A 19 -1.23 -26.61 -13.59
C ILE A 19 -1.04 -25.07 -13.59
N LEU A 20 -2.12 -24.28 -13.61
CA LEU A 20 -2.02 -22.82 -13.48
C LEU A 20 -1.94 -22.30 -12.02
N GLN A 21 -2.05 -23.16 -11.02
CA GLN A 21 -1.88 -22.80 -9.61
C GLN A 21 -0.46 -23.02 -9.08
N LYS A 22 0.45 -23.57 -9.90
CA LYS A 22 1.84 -23.82 -9.49
C LYS A 22 2.85 -22.82 -10.06
N ALA A 23 2.42 -21.87 -10.90
CA ALA A 23 3.30 -20.86 -11.48
C ALA A 23 3.20 -19.48 -10.81
N PHE A 24 2.33 -19.31 -9.81
CA PHE A 24 2.15 -18.04 -9.08
C PHE A 24 2.88 -18.00 -7.72
N LEU A 25 3.76 -18.96 -7.45
CA LEU A 25 4.47 -19.14 -6.18
C LEU A 25 5.99 -18.94 -6.30
N THR A 26 6.46 -18.34 -7.41
CA THR A 26 7.88 -18.11 -7.69
C THR A 26 8.13 -16.65 -8.06
N LEU A 27 7.78 -15.74 -7.17
CA LEU A 27 8.23 -14.33 -7.21
C LEU A 27 8.53 -13.78 -5.81
N THR A 28 9.00 -14.66 -4.92
CA THR A 28 9.63 -14.32 -3.63
C THR A 28 10.94 -15.08 -3.46
N ALA A 29 11.71 -15.19 -4.56
CA ALA A 29 13.06 -15.74 -4.54
C ALA A 29 14.04 -14.63 -4.88
N GLY A 30 14.38 -13.82 -3.88
CA GLY A 30 15.39 -12.78 -4.04
C GLY A 30 15.45 -11.88 -2.83
N PHE A 31 15.88 -12.42 -1.69
CA PHE A 31 16.66 -11.74 -0.64
C PHE A 31 16.87 -12.74 0.51
N ALA A 32 17.52 -13.85 0.18
CA ALA A 32 18.03 -14.80 1.17
C ALA A 32 19.55 -14.86 1.01
N ALA A 33 20.27 -13.89 1.59
CA ALA A 33 21.67 -14.01 2.03
C ALA A 33 22.22 -12.66 2.50
N ALA A 34 22.21 -12.44 3.81
CA ALA A 34 23.35 -11.89 4.58
C ALA A 34 22.92 -11.77 6.05
N LEU A 35 22.84 -12.91 6.74
CA LEU A 35 22.82 -12.95 8.21
C LEU A 35 24.22 -12.57 8.70
N VAL A 36 24.44 -11.29 9.00
CA VAL A 36 25.55 -10.87 9.84
C VAL A 36 25.05 -10.90 11.27
N THR A 37 25.56 -11.87 12.03
CA THR A 37 25.29 -12.06 13.45
C THR A 37 25.94 -10.95 14.26
N THR A 38 25.15 -10.00 14.75
CA THR A 38 25.53 -9.09 15.84
C THR A 38 24.39 -9.05 16.86
N THR A 39 24.69 -9.55 18.07
CA THR A 39 23.98 -9.40 19.36
C THR A 39 22.47 -9.11 19.31
N ALA A 40 21.71 -10.15 19.64
CA ALA A 40 20.25 -10.20 19.76
C ALA A 40 19.65 -9.14 20.69
N HIS A 41 19.15 -8.06 20.11
CA HIS A 41 17.76 -7.69 20.35
C HIS A 41 16.94 -8.51 19.35
N ALA A 42 15.97 -9.28 19.82
CA ALA A 42 15.08 -10.03 18.94
C ALA A 42 14.20 -9.04 18.19
N GLN A 43 14.75 -8.53 17.08
CA GLN A 43 14.07 -7.67 16.13
C GLN A 43 12.81 -8.39 15.65
N SER A 44 11.65 -7.87 16.05
CA SER A 44 10.38 -8.50 15.72
C SER A 44 9.94 -8.00 14.36
N LEU A 45 9.89 -8.91 13.39
CA LEU A 45 9.32 -8.65 12.07
C LEU A 45 7.80 -8.62 12.17
N VAL A 46 7.18 -7.48 11.88
CA VAL A 46 5.73 -7.30 11.96
C VAL A 46 5.21 -6.70 10.66
N ALA A 47 4.07 -7.19 10.19
CA ALA A 47 3.36 -6.57 9.08
C ALA A 47 2.90 -5.18 9.50
N PHE A 48 3.12 -4.17 8.65
CA PHE A 48 2.64 -2.81 8.84
C PHE A 48 1.43 -2.58 7.93
N GLU A 49 0.32 -2.14 8.50
CA GLU A 49 -0.88 -1.78 7.74
C GLU A 49 -1.45 -0.49 8.30
N ALA A 50 -1.54 0.55 7.47
CA ALA A 50 -2.17 1.82 7.81
C ALA A 50 -3.36 2.08 6.87
N THR A 51 -4.47 2.52 7.46
CA THR A 51 -5.67 2.92 6.71
C THR A 51 -6.12 4.30 7.16
N ALA A 52 -6.31 5.20 6.19
CA ALA A 52 -6.93 6.49 6.40
C ALA A 52 -8.45 6.39 6.31
N HIS A 53 -9.18 6.97 7.26
CA HIS A 53 -10.66 6.95 7.26
C HIS A 53 -11.27 8.33 6.97
N GLN A 54 -10.59 9.39 7.40
CA GLN A 54 -11.03 10.76 7.23
C GLN A 54 -9.80 11.61 6.95
N LEU A 55 -9.63 12.06 5.72
CA LEU A 55 -8.56 12.97 5.32
C LEU A 55 -9.18 14.28 4.86
N THR A 56 -8.66 15.39 5.36
CA THR A 56 -9.06 16.74 4.99
C THR A 56 -7.85 17.44 4.38
N GLY A 57 -8.02 18.03 3.19
CA GLY A 57 -7.00 18.90 2.62
C GLY A 57 -6.89 20.19 3.44
N VAL A 58 -5.74 20.41 4.06
CA VAL A 58 -5.44 21.58 4.89
C VAL A 58 -4.81 22.69 4.07
N SER A 59 -3.96 22.32 3.12
CA SER A 59 -3.38 23.28 2.19
C SER A 59 -3.14 22.65 0.81
N SER A 60 -3.11 23.52 -0.19
CA SER A 60 -2.80 23.21 -1.57
C SER A 60 -2.11 24.42 -2.19
N VAL A 61 -0.87 24.25 -2.65
CA VAL A 61 -0.08 25.29 -3.29
C VAL A 61 0.50 24.72 -4.58
N CYS A 62 0.29 25.39 -5.70
CA CYS A 62 0.83 24.96 -6.99
C CYS A 62 1.77 26.03 -7.56
N ASN A 63 2.91 25.58 -8.09
CA ASN A 63 3.86 26.39 -8.84
C ASN A 63 4.09 25.74 -10.20
N GLY A 64 3.36 26.23 -11.21
CA GLY A 64 3.25 25.55 -12.50
C GLY A 64 2.51 24.22 -12.34
N ASP A 65 3.09 23.14 -12.88
CA ASP A 65 2.51 21.79 -12.82
C ASP A 65 2.85 21.03 -11.54
N VAL A 66 3.72 21.56 -10.68
CA VAL A 66 4.07 20.94 -9.40
C VAL A 66 3.19 21.52 -8.30
N CYS A 67 2.43 20.65 -7.63
CA CYS A 67 1.54 21.00 -6.54
C CYS A 67 1.96 20.30 -5.24
N GLU A 68 1.98 21.06 -4.16
CA GLU A 68 2.15 20.58 -2.79
C GLU A 68 0.79 20.54 -2.10
N PHE A 69 0.47 19.41 -1.50
CA PHE A 69 -0.77 19.17 -0.77
C PHE A 69 -0.45 18.71 0.64
N VAL A 70 -1.18 19.25 1.61
CA VAL A 70 -1.11 18.77 3.00
C VAL A 70 -2.48 18.26 3.38
N PHE A 71 -2.52 17.01 3.82
CA PHE A 71 -3.72 16.38 4.34
C PHE A 71 -3.56 16.07 5.81
N GLU A 72 -4.62 16.29 6.58
CA GLU A 72 -4.68 15.89 7.98
C GLU A 72 -5.90 15.00 8.22
N GLY A 73 -5.80 14.09 9.17
CA GLY A 73 -6.84 13.11 9.35
C GLY A 73 -6.69 12.17 10.52
N ARG A 74 -7.57 11.16 10.48
CA ARG A 74 -7.59 10.04 11.42
C ARG A 74 -7.68 8.72 10.68
N GLY A 75 -7.12 7.71 11.31
CA GLY A 75 -7.09 6.37 10.76
C GLY A 75 -6.68 5.34 11.79
N THR A 76 -6.26 4.18 11.29
CA THR A 76 -5.76 3.09 12.11
C THR A 76 -4.45 2.59 11.53
N VAL A 77 -3.53 2.22 12.42
CA VAL A 77 -2.31 1.48 12.11
C VAL A 77 -2.35 0.22 12.95
N ASN A 78 -2.20 -0.94 12.34
CA ASN A 78 -2.38 -2.23 13.04
C ASN A 78 -1.48 -2.39 14.28
N ILE A 79 -0.27 -1.81 14.27
CA ILE A 79 0.67 -1.85 15.41
C ILE A 79 0.54 -0.68 16.40
N MET A 80 -0.24 0.36 16.09
CA MET A 80 -0.45 1.53 16.97
C MET A 80 -1.90 1.66 17.47
N GLY A 81 -2.85 0.99 16.82
CA GLY A 81 -4.28 1.24 17.01
C GLY A 81 -4.76 2.49 16.27
N SER A 82 -5.60 3.28 16.92
CA SER A 82 -6.09 4.56 16.36
C SER A 82 -4.98 5.59 16.29
N VAL A 83 -4.89 6.30 15.18
CA VAL A 83 -3.86 7.34 14.98
C VAL A 83 -4.46 8.63 14.41
N THR A 84 -3.80 9.74 14.73
CA THR A 84 -3.87 10.96 13.92
C THR A 84 -2.80 10.91 12.85
N MET A 85 -3.07 11.51 11.69
CA MET A 85 -2.13 11.50 10.57
C MET A 85 -2.02 12.86 9.89
N THR A 86 -0.81 13.15 9.43
CA THR A 86 -0.50 14.23 8.50
C THR A 86 0.22 13.63 7.30
N ILE A 87 -0.18 14.01 6.09
CA ILE A 87 0.40 13.53 4.84
C ILE A 87 0.74 14.74 3.97
N ASP A 88 2.03 14.96 3.78
CA ASP A 88 2.57 15.95 2.86
C ASP A 88 2.86 15.27 1.53
N VAL A 89 2.28 15.77 0.44
CA VAL A 89 2.40 15.22 -0.91
C VAL A 89 2.91 16.29 -1.85
N VAL A 90 3.96 15.99 -2.61
CA VAL A 90 4.38 16.79 -3.76
C VAL A 90 4.04 16.00 -5.02
N GLN A 91 3.18 16.54 -5.87
CA GLN A 91 2.71 15.89 -7.09
C GLN A 91 3.04 16.73 -8.31
N ASP A 92 3.61 16.10 -9.34
CA ASP A 92 3.84 16.71 -10.65
C ASP A 92 2.70 16.31 -11.60
N LEU A 93 1.88 17.30 -11.96
CA LEU A 93 0.71 17.15 -12.81
C LEU A 93 1.03 17.16 -14.31
N SER A 94 2.30 17.35 -14.69
CA SER A 94 2.74 17.27 -16.09
C SER A 94 2.93 15.82 -16.57
N GLY A 95 2.98 14.87 -15.63
CA GLY A 95 3.15 13.45 -15.90
C GLY A 95 1.95 12.81 -16.58
N TYR A 96 1.80 12.95 -17.89
CA TYR A 96 0.79 12.19 -18.63
C TYR A 96 1.29 10.78 -18.97
N PRO A 97 0.49 9.70 -18.78
CA PRO A 97 -0.86 9.66 -18.23
C PRO A 97 -0.90 9.54 -16.70
N CYS A 98 0.22 9.32 -16.03
CA CYS A 98 0.32 9.11 -14.58
C CYS A 98 1.22 10.15 -13.93
N ASN A 99 0.64 10.97 -13.05
CA ASN A 99 1.31 12.08 -12.39
C ASN A 99 2.22 11.53 -11.28
N PRO A 100 3.54 11.71 -11.36
CA PRO A 100 4.42 11.24 -10.29
C PRO A 100 4.23 12.07 -9.01
N TYR A 101 4.49 11.45 -7.88
CA TYR A 101 4.47 12.12 -6.58
C TYR A 101 5.57 11.61 -5.65
N THR A 102 5.86 12.41 -4.63
CA THR A 102 6.61 12.02 -3.42
C THR A 102 5.78 12.39 -2.20
N SER A 103 5.94 11.66 -1.10
CA SER A 103 5.19 11.96 0.12
C SER A 103 5.99 11.72 1.40
N VAL A 104 5.54 12.40 2.45
CA VAL A 104 5.89 12.11 3.84
C VAL A 104 4.60 11.98 4.63
N ALA A 105 4.38 10.82 5.23
CA ALA A 105 3.24 10.54 6.09
C ALA A 105 3.72 10.34 7.54
N THR A 106 3.14 11.08 8.47
CA THR A 106 3.39 10.92 9.91
C THR A 106 2.13 10.40 10.59
N PHE A 107 2.26 9.26 11.28
CA PHE A 107 1.23 8.65 12.10
C PHE A 107 1.56 8.84 13.58
N ILE A 108 0.62 9.37 14.35
CA ILE A 108 0.80 9.64 15.78
C ILE A 108 -0.30 8.89 16.55
N GLY A 109 0.13 7.99 17.44
CA GLY A 109 -0.71 7.26 18.38
C GLY A 109 -0.29 7.52 19.82
N ASP A 110 -0.92 6.83 20.77
CA ASP A 110 -0.75 7.13 22.19
C ASP A 110 0.68 6.85 22.72
N THR A 111 1.40 5.91 22.11
CA THR A 111 2.70 5.43 22.61
C THR A 111 3.90 5.91 21.81
N GLY A 112 3.67 6.67 20.73
CA GLY A 112 4.72 7.17 19.86
C GLY A 112 4.22 7.55 18.47
N SER A 113 5.16 7.81 17.58
CA SER A 113 4.90 8.14 16.18
C SER A 113 5.74 7.30 15.22
N ILE A 114 5.25 7.17 13.99
CA ILE A 114 5.96 6.56 12.85
C ILE A 114 5.90 7.55 11.70
N THR A 115 7.05 7.80 11.06
CA THR A 115 7.14 8.61 9.85
C THR A 115 7.57 7.73 8.67
N ILE A 116 6.84 7.85 7.58
CA ILE A 116 7.01 7.08 6.35
C ILE A 116 7.22 8.06 5.20
N SER A 117 8.09 7.72 4.26
CA SER A 117 8.29 8.53 3.06
C SER A 117 8.34 7.69 1.79
N ASP A 118 7.66 8.18 0.76
CA ASP A 118 7.75 7.71 -0.61
C ASP A 118 8.74 8.57 -1.38
N ALA A 119 9.84 7.95 -1.81
CA ALA A 119 10.79 8.60 -2.70
C ALA A 119 10.25 8.71 -4.15
N ALA A 120 9.28 7.87 -4.50
CA ALA A 120 8.58 7.92 -5.79
C ALA A 120 7.25 7.13 -5.73
N GLY A 121 6.22 7.71 -6.34
CA GLY A 121 4.96 7.05 -6.63
C GLY A 121 4.26 7.69 -7.83
N TRP A 122 3.11 7.14 -8.21
CA TRP A 122 2.29 7.63 -9.31
C TRP A 122 0.82 7.67 -8.92
N VAL A 123 0.14 8.72 -9.38
CA VAL A 123 -1.32 8.82 -9.43
C VAL A 123 -1.75 8.73 -10.88
N CYS A 124 -2.39 7.63 -11.24
CA CYS A 124 -2.92 7.41 -12.59
C CYS A 124 -4.44 7.65 -12.61
N PRO A 125 -5.00 8.20 -13.69
CA PRO A 125 -6.44 8.20 -13.92
C PRO A 125 -6.93 6.75 -14.03
N SER A 126 -8.15 6.49 -13.59
CA SER A 126 -8.75 5.17 -13.80
C SER A 126 -8.87 4.85 -15.29
N ALA A 127 -8.76 3.56 -15.65
CA ALA A 127 -8.82 3.09 -17.03
C ALA A 127 -10.12 3.48 -17.79
N THR A 128 -11.13 3.98 -17.08
CA THR A 128 -12.45 4.34 -17.63
C THR A 128 -12.77 5.83 -17.60
N HIS A 129 -11.99 6.68 -16.92
CA HIS A 129 -12.28 8.11 -16.79
C HIS A 129 -11.00 8.96 -16.80
N SER A 130 -10.99 10.07 -17.55
CA SER A 130 -10.00 11.12 -17.37
C SER A 130 -10.27 11.86 -16.05
N GLY A 131 -9.32 11.83 -15.12
CA GLY A 131 -9.48 12.43 -13.79
C GLY A 131 -9.86 11.41 -12.73
N PHE A 132 -10.76 11.77 -11.82
CA PHE A 132 -11.18 10.91 -10.71
C PHE A 132 -12.24 9.87 -11.13
N PRO A 133 -12.24 8.65 -10.55
CA PRO A 133 -11.29 8.16 -9.55
C PRO A 133 -9.90 7.87 -10.14
N GLY A 134 -8.87 8.08 -9.34
CA GLY A 134 -7.47 7.76 -9.68
C GLY A 134 -6.95 6.59 -8.85
N THR A 135 -5.89 5.93 -9.32
CA THR A 135 -5.18 4.90 -8.57
C THR A 135 -3.83 5.41 -8.11
N ILE A 136 -3.50 5.18 -6.84
CA ILE A 136 -2.19 5.49 -6.25
C ILE A 136 -1.35 4.22 -6.23
N GLN A 137 -0.08 4.34 -6.62
CA GLN A 137 0.95 3.35 -6.35
C GLN A 137 2.22 4.06 -5.86
N GLY A 138 2.84 3.57 -4.80
CA GLY A 138 4.08 4.11 -4.25
C GLY A 138 4.91 3.03 -3.57
N VAL A 139 6.20 3.31 -3.36
CA VAL A 139 7.07 2.51 -2.52
C VAL A 139 7.55 3.39 -1.39
N SER A 140 7.26 2.95 -0.17
CA SER A 140 7.48 3.71 1.03
C SER A 140 8.56 3.09 1.90
N THR A 141 9.23 3.92 2.70
CA THR A 141 10.19 3.50 3.72
C THR A 141 9.90 4.19 5.03
N VAL A 142 10.08 3.47 6.14
CA VAL A 142 10.00 4.07 7.47
C VAL A 142 11.29 4.85 7.70
N THR A 143 11.15 6.16 7.89
CA THR A 143 12.27 7.11 8.00
C THR A 143 12.46 7.62 9.43
N GLY A 144 11.50 7.37 10.32
CA GLY A 144 11.62 7.73 11.72
C GLY A 144 10.55 7.10 12.60
N GLY A 145 10.83 7.06 13.90
CA GLY A 145 9.87 6.70 14.91
C GLY A 145 10.27 7.22 16.28
N THR A 146 9.29 7.35 17.17
CA THR A 146 9.47 7.88 18.53
C THR A 146 8.77 6.99 19.56
N GLY A 147 9.07 7.19 20.85
CA GLY A 147 8.45 6.43 21.93
C GLY A 147 8.70 4.92 21.80
N GLN A 148 7.64 4.11 21.79
CA GLN A 148 7.74 2.66 21.60
C GLN A 148 8.26 2.25 20.22
N PHE A 149 8.23 3.15 19.23
CA PHE A 149 8.72 2.92 17.88
C PHE A 149 10.09 3.58 17.64
N SER A 150 10.80 3.97 18.69
CA SER A 150 12.16 4.50 18.56
C SER A 150 13.09 3.46 17.93
N GLY A 151 13.73 3.82 16.82
CA GLY A 151 14.62 2.91 16.07
C GLY A 151 13.91 1.95 15.11
N ILE A 152 12.60 2.10 14.91
CA ILE A 152 11.85 1.34 13.90
C ILE A 152 12.45 1.58 12.51
N ILE A 153 12.56 0.50 11.74
CA ILE A 153 12.91 0.53 10.32
C ILE A 153 11.92 -0.32 9.55
N GLY A 154 11.75 -0.04 8.26
CA GLY A 154 10.85 -0.83 7.43
C GLY A 154 10.64 -0.25 6.05
N SER A 155 9.88 -1.00 5.27
CA SER A 155 9.51 -0.62 3.90
C SER A 155 8.11 -1.11 3.61
N GLY A 156 7.41 -0.38 2.73
CA GLY A 156 6.06 -0.67 2.32
C GLY A 156 5.80 -0.31 0.88
N ALA A 157 4.55 -0.51 0.50
CA ALA A 157 3.96 -0.05 -0.73
C ALA A 157 2.62 0.60 -0.43
N ASP A 158 2.37 1.67 -1.16
CA ASP A 158 1.19 2.50 -1.05
C ASP A 158 0.27 2.13 -2.21
N GLN A 159 -0.95 1.69 -1.90
CA GLN A 159 -1.95 1.39 -2.92
C GLN A 159 -3.31 1.90 -2.51
N GLY A 160 -4.02 2.53 -3.43
CA GLY A 160 -5.33 3.09 -3.11
C GLY A 160 -6.10 3.55 -4.32
N THR A 161 -7.39 3.81 -4.10
CA THR A 161 -8.25 4.50 -5.06
C THR A 161 -8.65 5.84 -4.46
N ILE A 162 -8.38 6.92 -5.20
CA ILE A 162 -8.88 8.25 -4.87
C ILE A 162 -10.23 8.41 -5.54
N ALA A 163 -11.32 8.44 -4.78
CA ALA A 163 -12.65 8.75 -5.31
C ALA A 163 -12.92 10.26 -5.26
N GLY A 164 -13.68 10.78 -6.23
CA GLY A 164 -14.01 12.21 -6.37
C GLY A 164 -14.84 12.83 -5.23
N ASN A 165 -15.08 12.07 -4.15
CA ASN A 165 -15.95 12.44 -3.04
C ASN A 165 -15.14 12.93 -1.81
N GLY A 166 -13.83 13.18 -1.98
CA GLY A 166 -13.00 13.84 -0.96
C GLY A 166 -12.35 12.93 0.08
N ASN A 167 -12.62 11.62 0.09
CA ASN A 167 -11.98 10.69 1.02
C ASN A 167 -11.14 9.66 0.25
N PRO A 168 -9.84 9.90 0.04
CA PRO A 168 -8.96 8.86 -0.48
C PRO A 168 -8.85 7.74 0.56
N ASN A 169 -9.28 6.52 0.16
CA ASN A 169 -8.94 5.31 0.91
C ASN A 169 -7.55 4.88 0.43
N VAL A 170 -6.52 5.40 1.11
CA VAL A 170 -5.14 4.99 0.90
C VAL A 170 -4.82 3.88 1.89
N HIS A 171 -4.32 2.77 1.37
CA HIS A 171 -3.78 1.68 2.17
C HIS A 171 -2.26 1.69 2.01
N VAL A 172 -1.58 1.82 3.14
CA VAL A 172 -0.13 1.61 3.21
C VAL A 172 0.10 0.25 3.82
N THR A 173 0.85 -0.61 3.13
CA THR A 173 1.14 -1.98 3.60
C THR A 173 2.63 -2.25 3.52
N GLY A 174 3.20 -2.99 4.47
CA GLY A 174 4.64 -3.21 4.49
C GLY A 174 5.11 -4.16 5.58
N ILE A 175 6.43 -4.16 5.79
CA ILE A 175 7.08 -4.90 6.87
C ILE A 175 7.95 -3.91 7.65
N VAL A 176 7.81 -3.96 8.97
CA VAL A 176 8.61 -3.17 9.91
C VAL A 176 9.32 -4.06 10.91
N VAL A 177 10.41 -3.52 11.45
CA VAL A 177 11.25 -4.11 12.48
C VAL A 177 11.44 -3.08 13.57
N TYR A 178 11.11 -3.44 14.81
CA TYR A 178 11.32 -2.65 16.02
C TYR A 178 11.77 -3.53 17.19
#